data_AF-A0A2J8TG74-F1
#
_entry.id   AF-A0A2J8TG74-F1
#
_cell.length_a   1.000
_cell.length_b   1.000
_cell.length_c   1.000
_cell.angle_alpha   90.00
_cell.angle_beta   90.00
_cell.angle_gamma   90.00
#
_symmetry.space_group_name_H-M   'P 1'
#
loop_
_entity.id
_entity.type
_entity.pdbx_description
1 polymer ?
#
loop_
_entity_poly.entity_id
_entity_poly.type
_entity_poly.pdbx_seq_one_letter_code
_entity_poly.pdbx_strand_id
1 'polypeptide(L)'
;MSVDMNSQGSDSNEEDYDPNCEEEEEEEDEDPGDIEDYYVGVASDVEQQGADAFDPEEYQFTCLTYKESEGALNEHMTSLASVLK
;
A
#
# COMPACT_ATOMS: atom_id res chain seq x y z
N MET A 1 14.73 -21.98 -4.62
CA MET A 1 13.77 -21.54 -5.65
C MET A 1 14.24 -20.17 -6.09
N SER A 2 14.74 -20.02 -7.32
CA SER A 2 15.22 -18.74 -7.85
C SER A 2 14.08 -18.08 -8.62
N VAL A 3 13.63 -16.91 -8.17
CA VAL A 3 12.56 -16.13 -8.81
C VAL A 3 13.18 -15.36 -9.98
N ASP A 4 12.74 -15.63 -11.21
CA ASP A 4 13.12 -14.88 -12.40
C ASP A 4 12.22 -13.64 -12.52
N MET A 5 12.80 -12.45 -12.36
CA MET A 5 12.07 -11.16 -12.32
C MET A 5 11.85 -10.54 -13.71
N ASN A 6 11.95 -11.30 -14.81
CA ASN A 6 11.75 -10.78 -16.17
C ASN A 6 10.27 -10.75 -16.59
N SER A 7 9.43 -9.98 -15.90
CA SER A 7 8.10 -9.63 -16.40
C SER A 7 7.89 -8.11 -16.34
N GLN A 8 8.58 -7.39 -17.22
CA GLN A 8 8.20 -6.03 -17.62
C GLN A 8 7.66 -6.08 -19.06
N GLY A 9 6.53 -6.78 -19.24
CA GLY A 9 5.79 -6.80 -20.49
C GLY A 9 4.42 -6.18 -20.29
N SER A 10 4.23 -5.01 -20.88
CA SER A 10 2.97 -4.24 -21.00
C SER A 10 2.61 -3.44 -19.73
N ASP A 11 2.25 -2.15 -19.77
CA ASP A 11 1.44 -1.46 -20.78
C ASP A 11 2.14 -0.27 -21.45
N SER A 12 2.04 -0.26 -22.78
CA SER A 12 2.19 0.94 -23.59
C SER A 12 1.22 2.01 -23.08
N ASN A 13 1.71 3.18 -22.68
CA ASN A 13 0.91 4.39 -22.67
C ASN A 13 0.74 4.82 -24.13
N GLU A 14 -0.07 4.07 -24.89
CA GLU A 14 -0.65 4.61 -26.13
C GLU A 14 -1.50 5.79 -25.65
N GLU A 15 -1.10 7.00 -26.05
CA GLU A 15 -1.85 8.21 -25.74
C GLU A 15 -3.21 8.16 -26.45
N ASP A 16 -4.16 7.46 -25.84
CA ASP A 16 -5.57 7.65 -26.07
C ASP A 16 -5.95 8.98 -25.39
N TYR A 17 -5.57 10.08 -26.04
CA TYR A 17 -6.07 11.40 -25.70
C TYR A 17 -7.59 11.38 -25.94
N ASP A 18 -8.36 11.28 -24.85
CA ASP A 18 -9.82 11.27 -24.90
C ASP A 18 -10.31 12.63 -25.44
N PRO A 19 -10.95 12.70 -26.62
CA PRO A 19 -11.51 13.95 -27.14
C PRO A 19 -12.72 14.45 -26.32
N ASN A 20 -13.23 13.65 -25.39
CA ASN A 20 -14.21 14.03 -24.38
C ASN A 20 -13.57 14.61 -23.10
N CYS A 21 -12.25 14.78 -23.04
CA CYS A 21 -11.75 15.96 -22.36
C CYS A 21 -12.34 17.12 -23.14
N GLU A 22 -13.52 17.58 -22.72
CA GLU A 22 -13.83 18.98 -22.85
C GLU A 22 -12.54 19.66 -22.42
N GLU A 23 -11.92 20.38 -23.35
CA GLU A 23 -11.05 21.49 -23.04
C GLU A 23 -11.93 22.32 -22.12
N GLU A 24 -11.89 21.98 -20.81
CA GLU A 24 -12.52 22.75 -19.77
C GLU A 24 -11.91 24.10 -20.03
N GLU A 25 -12.74 24.99 -20.57
CA GLU A 25 -12.39 26.39 -20.71
C GLU A 25 -11.69 26.73 -19.42
N GLU A 26 -10.50 27.32 -19.55
CA GLU A 26 -9.70 27.84 -18.46
C GLU A 26 -10.60 28.73 -17.58
N GLU A 27 -11.41 28.12 -16.71
CA GLU A 27 -11.71 28.66 -15.41
C GLU A 27 -10.32 28.80 -14.85
N GLU A 28 -9.81 30.02 -14.88
CA GLU A 28 -8.73 30.49 -14.01
C GLU A 28 -9.19 30.30 -12.55
N ASP A 29 -9.56 29.08 -12.14
CA ASP A 29 -9.26 28.60 -10.82
C ASP A 29 -7.74 28.68 -10.76
N GLU A 30 -7.25 29.84 -10.30
CA GLU A 30 -5.86 30.07 -9.94
C GLU A 30 -5.41 28.79 -9.24
N ASP A 31 -4.67 27.94 -9.96
CA ASP A 31 -4.12 26.72 -9.40
C ASP A 31 -3.46 27.19 -8.11
N PRO A 32 -3.95 26.77 -6.92
CA PRO A 32 -3.51 27.32 -5.65
C PRO A 32 -2.00 27.10 -5.41
N GLY A 33 -1.33 26.51 -6.39
CA GLY A 33 0.05 26.15 -6.41
C GLY A 33 0.21 24.85 -5.65
N ASP A 34 1.37 24.24 -5.82
CA ASP A 34 1.81 23.22 -4.89
C ASP A 34 1.79 23.80 -3.47
N ILE A 35 1.10 23.12 -2.56
CA ILE A 35 1.14 23.48 -1.15
C ILE A 35 2.58 23.37 -0.65
N GLU A 36 3.18 24.51 -0.27
CA GLU A 36 4.60 24.59 0.12
C GLU A 36 4.96 23.61 1.26
N ASP A 37 3.99 23.32 2.12
CA ASP A 37 4.15 22.49 3.30
C ASP A 37 3.80 21.01 3.08
N TYR A 38 3.50 20.57 1.86
CA TYR A 38 3.07 19.19 1.59
C TYR A 38 4.01 18.12 2.16
N TYR A 39 5.32 18.40 2.16
CA TYR A 39 6.36 17.49 2.65
C TYR A 39 6.90 17.86 4.04
N VAL A 40 6.37 18.91 4.66
CA VAL A 40 6.79 19.32 6.01
C VAL A 40 6.29 18.28 7.02
N GLY A 41 7.22 17.70 7.78
CA GLY A 41 6.90 16.68 8.79
C GLY A 41 6.86 15.24 8.25
N VAL A 42 6.85 15.03 6.92
CA VAL A 42 6.90 13.67 6.33
C VAL A 42 8.14 12.90 6.79
N ALA A 43 9.28 13.59 6.94
CA ALA A 43 10.51 12.99 7.45
C ALA A 43 10.43 12.55 8.93
N SER A 44 9.44 13.03 9.68
CA SER A 44 9.16 12.65 11.08
C SER A 44 8.00 11.67 11.25
N ASP A 45 7.19 11.45 10.21
CA ASP A 45 6.08 10.48 10.25
C ASP A 45 6.56 9.04 10.42
N VAL A 46 7.81 8.78 10.01
CA VAL A 46 8.49 7.51 10.21
C VAL A 46 9.52 7.68 11.32
N GLU A 47 9.34 6.96 12.43
CA GLU A 47 10.38 6.88 13.45
C GLU A 47 11.67 6.34 12.81
N GLN A 48 12.76 7.11 12.90
CA GLN A 48 14.08 6.66 12.44
C GLN A 48 14.54 5.51 13.33
N GLN A 49 14.11 4.32 12.96
CA GLN A 49 14.65 3.09 13.50
C GLN A 49 16.13 3.05 13.13
N GLY A 50 16.99 2.91 14.14
CA GLY A 50 18.44 2.82 13.93
C GLY A 50 18.77 1.67 12.97
N ALA A 51 19.95 1.70 12.36
CA ALA A 51 20.38 0.63 11.45
C ALA A 51 20.35 -0.78 12.10
N ASP A 52 20.35 -0.85 13.44
CA ASP A 52 20.26 -2.09 14.23
C ASP A 52 18.85 -2.40 14.77
N ALA A 53 17.83 -1.61 14.43
CA ALA A 53 16.49 -1.75 14.98
C ALA A 53 15.61 -2.77 14.23
N PHE A 54 15.99 -3.12 12.99
CA PHE A 54 15.34 -4.19 12.24
C PHE A 54 16.36 -5.30 11.99
N ASP A 55 16.22 -6.42 12.71
CA ASP A 55 16.95 -7.66 12.45
C ASP A 55 16.09 -8.58 11.56
N PRO A 56 16.43 -8.72 10.26
CA PRO A 56 15.70 -9.60 9.36
C PRO A 56 15.77 -11.08 9.78
N GLU A 57 16.79 -11.48 10.54
CA GLU A 57 16.97 -12.86 11.01
C GLU A 57 16.06 -13.17 12.22
N GLU A 58 15.69 -12.15 13.00
CA GLU A 58 14.67 -12.27 14.05
C GLU A 58 13.25 -12.28 13.48
N TYR A 59 13.04 -11.79 12.26
CA TYR A 59 11.73 -11.75 11.64
C TYR A 59 11.25 -13.14 11.19
N GLN A 60 10.51 -13.81 12.08
CA GLN A 60 9.90 -15.11 11.83
C GLN A 60 8.41 -14.96 11.54
N PHE A 61 7.98 -15.41 10.36
CA PHE A 61 6.57 -15.51 10.01
C PHE A 61 6.20 -16.95 9.70
N THR A 62 4.97 -17.33 10.04
CA THR A 62 4.43 -18.66 9.73
C THR A 62 3.58 -18.58 8.47
N CYS A 63 4.00 -19.28 7.42
CA CYS A 63 3.16 -19.50 6.25
C CYS A 63 2.06 -20.48 6.60
N LEU A 64 0.81 -20.07 6.44
CA LEU A 64 -0.35 -20.94 6.56
C LEU A 64 -0.98 -21.15 5.19
N THR A 65 -1.48 -22.35 4.93
CA THR A 65 -2.39 -22.59 3.81
C THR A 65 -3.73 -21.90 4.06
N TYR A 66 -4.52 -21.74 3.00
CA TYR A 66 -5.87 -21.19 3.11
C TYR A 66 -6.74 -21.93 4.13
N LYS A 67 -6.60 -23.27 4.23
CA LYS A 67 -7.39 -24.06 5.17
C LYS A 67 -6.96 -23.88 6.62
N GLU A 68 -5.68 -23.70 6.86
CA GLU A 68 -5.17 -23.41 8.19
C GLU A 68 -5.55 -21.99 8.63
N SER A 69 -5.50 -21.02 7.72
CA SER A 69 -5.92 -19.64 8.03
C SER A 69 -7.43 -19.51 8.27
N GLU A 70 -8.25 -20.22 7.49
CA GLU A 70 -9.70 -20.32 7.70
C GLU A 70 -10.01 -20.90 9.10
N GLY A 71 -9.32 -21.97 9.50
CA GLY A 71 -9.46 -22.59 10.82
C GLY A 71 -9.09 -21.63 11.96
N ALA A 72 -7.90 -21.01 11.88
CA ALA A 72 -7.44 -20.06 12.88
C ALA A 72 -8.42 -18.89 13.05
N LEU A 73 -8.90 -18.32 11.94
CA LEU A 73 -9.87 -17.22 11.98
C LEU A 73 -11.17 -17.63 12.70
N ASN A 74 -11.68 -18.82 12.40
CA ASN A 74 -12.92 -19.31 13.00
C ASN A 74 -12.79 -19.55 14.52
N GLU A 75 -11.64 -20.05 14.97
CA GLU A 75 -11.33 -20.17 16.41
C GLU A 75 -11.32 -18.80 17.09
N HIS A 76 -10.65 -17.81 16.50
CA HIS A 76 -10.61 -16.44 17.02
C HIS A 76 -12.01 -15.82 17.08
N MET A 77 -12.83 -15.98 16.04
CA MET A 77 -14.23 -15.49 16.05
C MET A 77 -15.07 -16.16 17.13
N THR A 78 -14.90 -17.47 17.33
CA THR A 78 -15.63 -18.22 18.37
C THR A 78 -15.23 -17.74 19.77
N SER A 79 -13.94 -17.49 20.00
CA SER A 79 -13.45 -16.93 21.26
C SER A 79 -13.98 -15.52 21.49
N LEU A 80 -14.02 -14.68 20.46
CA LEU A 80 -14.57 -13.32 20.60
C LEU A 80 -16.06 -13.36 20.92
N ALA A 81 -16.81 -14.22 20.22
CA ALA A 81 -18.24 -14.38 20.44
C ALA A 81 -18.58 -14.93 21.83
N SER A 82 -17.67 -15.69 22.47
CA SER A 82 -17.86 -16.17 23.83
C SER A 82 -17.63 -15.08 24.89
N VAL A 83 -16.72 -14.13 24.62
CA VAL A 83 -16.45 -12.98 25.51
C VAL A 83 -17.57 -11.94 25.44
N LEU A 84 -18.20 -11.77 24.27
CA LEU A 84 -19.28 -10.80 24.05
C LEU A 84 -20.66 -11.28 24.52
N LYS A 85 -20.74 -12.45 25.16
CA LYS A 85 -21.99 -13.10 25.57
C LYS A 85 -22.47 -12.70 26.96
#